data_AF-A0A257LPP7-F1
#
_entry.id   AF-A0A257LPP7-F1
#
_cell.length_a   1.000
_cell.length_b   1.000
_cell.length_c   1.000
_cell.angle_alpha   90.00
_cell.angle_beta   90.00
_cell.angle_gamma   90.00
#
_symmetry.space_group_name_H-M   'P 1'
#
loop_
_entity.id
_entity.type
_entity.pdbx_description
1 polymer ?
#
loop_
_entity_poly.entity_id
_entity_poly.type
_entity_poly.pdbx_seq_one_letter_code
_entity_poly.pdbx_strand_id
1 'polypeptide(L)' 'MTSPKIVMQAQGLVKRYGQVTALDGADFELRAGEILAVIGDNGAGKSSLIKALSGATIP' A
#
# COMPACT_ATOMS: atom_id res chain seq x y z
N MET A 1 9.34 -26.99 -2.66
CA MET A 1 9.31 -25.72 -3.42
C MET A 1 9.36 -24.59 -2.40
N THR A 2 10.34 -23.70 -2.48
CA THR A 2 10.39 -22.50 -1.61
C THR A 2 9.35 -21.50 -2.07
N SER A 3 8.54 -20.97 -1.14
CA SER A 3 7.56 -19.93 -1.46
C SER A 3 8.25 -18.70 -2.10
N PRO A 4 7.62 -18.02 -3.08
CA PRO A 4 8.22 -16.86 -3.72
C PRO A 4 8.60 -15.78 -2.69
N LYS A 5 9.79 -15.19 -2.85
CA LYS A 5 10.35 -14.16 -1.96
C LYS A 5 9.43 -12.93 -1.91
N ILE A 6 9.15 -12.40 -0.72
CA ILE A 6 8.49 -11.10 -0.57
C ILE A 6 9.45 -10.00 -1.06
N VAL A 7 8.98 -9.18 -1.99
CA VAL A 7 9.76 -8.06 -2.57
C VAL A 7 9.29 -6.70 -2.06
N MET A 8 8.05 -6.61 -1.55
CA MET A 8 7.52 -5.43 -0.86
C MET A 8 6.50 -5.88 0.18
N GLN A 9 6.47 -5.20 1.32
CA GLN A 9 5.51 -5.45 2.39
C GLN A 9 5.14 -4.12 3.03
N ALA A 10 3.87 -3.99 3.43
CA ALA A 10 3.44 -2.99 4.37
C ALA A 10 2.69 -3.66 5.53
N GLN A 11 2.90 -3.13 6.73
CA GLN A 11 2.22 -3.56 7.95
C GLN A 11 1.71 -2.31 8.67
N GLY A 12 0.40 -2.24 8.92
CA GLY A 12 -0.26 -1.14 9.60
C GLY A 12 -0.04 0.21 8.93
N LEU A 13 0.03 0.26 7.58
CA LEU A 13 0.33 1.50 6.87
C LEU A 13 -0.78 2.53 7.05
N VAL A 14 -0.47 3.61 7.74
CA VAL A 14 -1.38 4.74 7.93
C VAL A 14 -0.88 5.92 7.11
N LYS A 15 -1.80 6.64 6.47
CA LYS A 15 -1.52 7.93 5.83
C LYS A 15 -2.59 8.94 6.17
N ARG A 16 -2.18 10.05 6.77
CA ARG A 16 -3.06 11.20 7.07
C ARG A 16 -2.70 12.43 6.24
N TYR A 17 -3.73 13.14 5.80
CA TYR A 17 -3.66 14.47 5.19
C TYR A 17 -4.52 15.41 6.01
N GLY A 18 -3.90 16.18 6.91
CA GLY A 18 -4.63 16.99 7.89
C GLY A 18 -5.54 16.10 8.74
N GLN A 19 -6.85 16.35 8.68
CA GLN A 19 -7.87 15.59 9.42
C GLN A 19 -8.37 14.33 8.69
N VAL A 20 -7.92 14.09 7.45
CA VAL A 20 -8.38 12.94 6.65
C VAL A 20 -7.39 11.79 6.79
N THR A 21 -7.89 10.64 7.26
CA THR A 21 -7.16 9.37 7.19
C THR A 21 -7.40 8.73 5.82
N ALA A 22 -6.39 8.78 4.95
CA ALA A 22 -6.46 8.24 3.60
C ALA A 22 -6.06 6.77 3.52
N LEU A 23 -5.21 6.29 4.42
CA LEU A 23 -4.94 4.87 4.65
C LEU A 23 -5.03 4.63 6.16
N ASP A 24 -5.73 3.58 6.57
CA ASP A 24 -6.02 3.28 7.96
C ASP A 24 -5.59 1.85 8.30
N GLY A 25 -4.28 1.65 8.50
CA GLY A 25 -3.73 0.35 8.87
C GLY A 25 -3.70 -0.66 7.73
N ALA A 26 -3.28 -0.25 6.53
CA ALA A 26 -3.22 -1.16 5.38
C ALA A 26 -2.07 -2.17 5.50
N ASP A 27 -2.39 -3.45 5.37
CA ASP A 27 -1.46 -4.58 5.34
C ASP A 27 -1.44 -5.22 3.95
N PHE A 28 -0.24 -5.48 3.40
CA PHE A 28 -0.11 -6.30 2.20
C PHE A 28 1.30 -6.87 2.03
N GLU A 29 1.41 -7.90 1.19
CA GLU A 29 2.66 -8.44 0.67
C GLU A 29 2.59 -8.47 -0.86
N LEU A 30 3.72 -8.18 -1.50
CA LEU A 30 3.94 -8.44 -2.92
C LEU A 30 5.13 -9.39 -3.03
N ARG A 31 4.94 -10.54 -3.69
CA ARG A 31 5.99 -11.53 -3.90
C ARG A 31 6.59 -11.45 -5.29
N ALA A 32 7.79 -12.00 -5.43
CA ALA A 32 8.52 -12.01 -6.70
C ALA A 32 7.70 -12.70 -7.80
N GLY A 33 7.46 -11.98 -8.90
CA GLY A 33 6.67 -12.45 -10.04
C GLY A 33 5.16 -12.20 -9.95
N GLU A 34 4.66 -11.67 -8.83
CA GLU A 34 3.25 -11.32 -8.70
C GLU A 34 2.94 -9.95 -9.30
N ILE A 35 1.69 -9.79 -9.77
CA ILE A 35 1.12 -8.50 -10.14
C ILE A 35 0.05 -8.18 -9.08
N LEU A 36 0.30 -7.17 -8.24
CA LEU A 36 -0.66 -6.69 -7.26
C LEU A 36 -1.48 -5.54 -7.84
N ALA A 37 -2.80 -5.71 -7.94
CA ALA A 37 -3.72 -4.66 -8.34
C ALA A 37 -4.36 -4.00 -7.12
N VAL A 38 -4.45 -2.67 -7.12
CA VAL A 38 -5.14 -1.89 -6.09
C VAL A 38 -6.44 -1.34 -6.68
N ILE A 39 -7.57 -1.84 -6.20
CA ILE A 39 -8.92 -1.50 -6.69
C ILE A 39 -9.79 -0.93 -5.57
N GLY A 40 -10.85 -0.22 -5.94
CA GLY A 40 -11.77 0.42 -5.01
C GLY A 40 -12.31 1.74 -5.55
N ASP A 41 -13.28 2.33 -4.86
CA ASP A 41 -13.95 3.56 -5.29
C ASP A 41 -13.07 4.80 -5.22
N ASN A 42 -13.54 5.90 -5.80
CA ASN A 42 -12.90 7.20 -5.66
C ASN A 42 -12.87 7.61 -4.18
N GLY A 43 -11.70 8.05 -3.71
CA GLY A 43 -11.49 8.39 -2.30
C GLY A 43 -11.02 7.22 -1.41
N ALA A 44 -11.05 5.97 -1.88
CA ALA A 44 -10.64 4.79 -1.09
C ALA A 44 -9.13 4.68 -0.75
N GLY A 45 -8.33 5.73 -1.00
CA GLY A 45 -6.90 5.73 -0.64
C GLY A 45 -5.94 5.14 -1.68
N LYS A 46 -6.42 4.64 -2.83
CA LYS A 46 -5.56 3.99 -3.86
C LYS A 46 -4.33 4.81 -4.27
N SER A 47 -4.53 6.07 -4.66
CA SER A 47 -3.40 6.96 -5.04
C SER A 47 -2.51 7.32 -3.84
N SER A 48 -3.08 7.37 -2.63
CA SER A 48 -2.31 7.59 -1.40
C SER A 48 -1.40 6.40 -1.10
N LEU A 49 -1.88 5.17 -1.30
CA LEU A 49 -1.08 3.95 -1.21
C LEU A 49 0.08 4.00 -2.20
N ILE A 50 -0.18 4.24 -3.49
CA ILE A 50 0.88 4.29 -4.50
C ILE A 50 1.93 5.37 -4.19
N LYS A 51 1.51 6.56 -3.73
CA LYS A 51 2.44 7.64 -3.34
C LYS A 51 3.27 7.29 -2.11
N ALA A 52 2.69 6.62 -1.12
CA ALA A 52 3.43 6.14 0.04
C ALA A 52 4.47 5.09 -0.37
N LEU A 53 4.09 4.12 -1.21
CA LEU A 53 4.98 3.05 -1.66
C LEU A 53 6.11 3.53 -2.58
N SER A 54 5.86 4.56 -3.41
CA SER A 54 6.89 5.14 -4.27
C SER A 54 7.82 6.12 -3.56
N GLY A 55 7.58 6.41 -2.27
CA GLY A 55 8.31 7.43 -1.52
C GLY A 55 7.94 8.87 -1.89
N ALA A 56 6.93 9.08 -2.73
CA ALA A 56 6.43 10.42 -3.07
C ALA A 56 5.76 11.12 -1.88
N THR A 57 5.29 10.36 -0.89
CA THR A 57 4.81 10.89 0.38
C THR A 57 5.26 10.01 1.54
N ILE A 58 5.53 10.63 2.68
CA ILE A 58 5.75 9.89 3.94
C ILE A 58 4.39 9.34 4.41
N PRO A 59 4.29 8.05 4.77
CA PRO A 59 3.12 7.47 5.42
C PRO A 59 2.68 8.30 6.65
#